data_AF-A0A958YTJ7-F1
#
_entry.id   AF-A0A958YTJ7-F1
#
_cell.length_a   1.000
_cell.length_b   1.000
_cell.length_c   1.000
_cell.angle_alpha   90.00
_cell.angle_beta   90.00
_cell.angle_gamma   90.00
#
_symmetry.space_group_name_H-M   'P 1'
#
loop_
_entity.id
_entity.type
_entity.pdbx_description
1 polymer ?
#
loop_
_entity_poly.entity_id
_entity_poly.type
_entity_poly.pdbx_seq_one_letter_code
_entity_poly.pdbx_strand_id
1 'polypeptide(L)'
;MHDNNMLNYLKEVLKNMPADWLNLTTHRLDIYNENLAKIEFLEQFENLYKANNAGTAALEKLPTAYDYIRLGHPLSSVLEWGIAKLNNTAPNNIISFSSKTVPVLSILRKNLLENKNTQIIYTGELPTYFDD
;
A
#
# COMPACT_ATOMS: atom_id res chain seq x y z
N MET A 1 10.63 17.80 -11.21
CA MET A 1 9.39 18.41 -11.76
C MET A 1 8.22 17.43 -11.78
N HIS A 2 8.41 16.15 -12.13
CA HIS A 2 7.36 15.12 -12.06
C HIS A 2 6.85 14.87 -10.62
N ASP A 3 7.73 14.90 -9.63
CA ASP A 3 7.35 14.62 -8.22
C ASP A 3 6.38 15.67 -7.65
N ASN A 4 6.54 16.94 -8.03
CA ASN A 4 5.63 18.01 -7.59
C ASN A 4 4.21 17.82 -8.13
N ASN A 5 4.05 17.29 -9.35
CA ASN A 5 2.73 17.04 -9.92
C ASN A 5 2.04 15.85 -9.23
N MET A 6 2.81 14.81 -8.90
CA MET A 6 2.30 13.66 -8.14
C MET A 6 1.87 14.06 -6.73
N LEU A 7 2.70 14.81 -6.00
CA LEU A 7 2.38 15.28 -4.65
C LEU A 7 1.16 16.22 -4.63
N ASN A 8 1.04 17.10 -5.63
CA ASN A 8 -0.14 17.95 -5.79
C ASN A 8 -1.40 17.12 -6.04
N TYR A 9 -1.32 16.11 -6.90
CA TYR A 9 -2.43 15.19 -7.13
C TYR A 9 -2.84 14.45 -5.85
N LEU A 10 -1.88 13.90 -5.09
CA LEU A 10 -2.15 13.24 -3.82
C LEU A 10 -2.82 14.18 -2.81
N LYS A 11 -2.42 15.46 -2.79
CA LYS A 11 -3.06 16.48 -1.94
C LYS A 11 -4.53 16.66 -2.29
N GLU A 12 -4.88 16.71 -3.57
CA GLU A 12 -6.26 16.78 -4.01
C GLU A 12 -7.03 15.48 -3.74
N VAL A 13 -6.40 14.31 -3.89
CA VAL A 13 -7.00 13.01 -3.53
C VAL A 13 -7.36 12.98 -2.05
N LEU A 14 -6.47 13.40 -1.15
CA LEU A 14 -6.74 13.43 0.29
C LEU A 14 -7.87 14.41 0.65
N LYS A 15 -7.95 15.54 -0.07
CA LYS A 15 -9.01 16.53 0.13
C LYS A 15 -10.38 16.05 -0.34
N ASN A 16 -10.43 15.32 -1.46
CA ASN A 16 -11.66 14.86 -2.09
C ASN A 16 -11.99 13.39 -1.76
N MET A 17 -11.24 12.78 -0.85
CA MET A 17 -11.36 11.37 -0.48
C MET A 17 -12.79 11.05 -0.02
N PRO A 18 -13.39 9.95 -0.51
CA PRO A 18 -14.67 9.49 0.00
C PRO A 18 -14.59 9.15 1.48
N ALA A 19 -15.60 9.54 2.27
CA ALA A 19 -15.65 9.23 3.71
C ALA A 19 -15.58 7.72 3.98
N ASP A 20 -16.06 6.92 3.02
CA ASP A 20 -16.05 5.48 3.05
C ASP A 20 -14.63 4.88 3.11
N TRP A 21 -13.62 5.55 2.57
CA TRP A 21 -12.23 5.11 2.69
C TRP A 21 -11.71 5.18 4.14
N LEU A 22 -12.38 5.89 5.03
CA LEU A 22 -12.05 5.96 6.45
C LEU A 22 -13.02 5.13 7.31
N ASN A 23 -14.30 5.14 6.94
CA ASN A 23 -15.37 4.67 7.81
C ASN A 23 -15.82 3.24 7.51
N LEU A 24 -15.69 2.76 6.27
CA LEU A 24 -16.14 1.42 5.93
C LEU A 24 -15.06 0.39 6.24
N THR A 25 -15.41 -0.53 7.14
CA THR A 25 -14.60 -1.70 7.46
C THR A 25 -15.10 -2.99 6.82
N THR A 26 -16.22 -2.95 6.06
CA THR A 26 -16.89 -4.14 5.48
C THR A 26 -17.70 -3.87 4.20
N HIS A 27 -17.31 -4.57 3.13
CA HIS A 27 -17.98 -5.18 1.96
C HIS A 27 -18.78 -4.50 0.83
N ARG A 28 -18.37 -4.89 -0.40
CA ARG A 28 -19.15 -5.65 -1.41
C ARG A 28 -18.35 -6.89 -1.90
N LEU A 29 -18.54 -8.05 -1.26
CA LEU A 29 -17.78 -9.32 -1.50
C LEU A 29 -18.15 -10.01 -2.81
N ASP A 30 -19.29 -9.63 -3.35
CA ASP A 30 -20.02 -10.27 -4.41
C ASP A 30 -19.60 -9.80 -5.82
N ILE A 31 -18.71 -8.80 -5.90
CA ILE A 31 -18.39 -8.12 -7.17
C ILE A 31 -16.89 -8.15 -7.50
N TYR A 32 -16.00 -8.46 -6.56
CA TYR A 32 -14.56 -8.27 -6.75
C TYR A 32 -13.69 -9.49 -6.46
N ASN A 33 -12.59 -9.60 -7.21
CA ASN A 33 -11.59 -10.65 -7.02
C ASN A 33 -10.59 -10.22 -5.93
N GLU A 34 -10.74 -10.74 -4.72
CA GLU A 34 -9.87 -10.44 -3.56
C GLU A 34 -8.37 -10.53 -3.88
N ASN A 35 -7.96 -11.53 -4.67
CA ASN A 35 -6.54 -11.73 -5.02
C ASN A 35 -5.97 -10.57 -5.85
N LEU A 36 -6.82 -9.85 -6.59
CA LEU A 36 -6.44 -8.75 -7.48
C LEU A 36 -6.84 -7.38 -6.92
N ALA A 37 -7.44 -7.31 -5.73
CA ALA A 37 -7.98 -6.09 -5.13
C ALA A 37 -6.99 -4.91 -5.18
N LYS A 38 -5.75 -5.12 -4.72
CA LYS A 38 -4.71 -4.08 -4.75
C LYS A 38 -4.28 -3.72 -6.17
N ILE A 39 -4.18 -4.70 -7.06
CA ILE A 39 -3.73 -4.49 -8.44
C ILE A 39 -4.76 -3.66 -9.20
N GLU A 40 -6.02 -4.08 -9.18
CA GLU A 40 -7.13 -3.40 -9.87
C GLU A 40 -7.35 -1.99 -9.32
N PHE A 41 -7.28 -1.80 -8.00
CA PHE A 41 -7.35 -0.48 -7.38
C PHE A 41 -6.26 0.45 -7.91
N LEU A 42 -5.00 -0.03 -7.93
CA LEU A 42 -3.86 0.77 -8.34
C LEU A 42 -3.85 1.06 -9.85
N GLU A 43 -4.31 0.13 -10.68
CA GLU A 43 -4.45 0.37 -12.12
C GLU A 43 -5.48 1.48 -12.41
N GLN A 44 -6.65 1.41 -11.77
CA GLN A 44 -7.67 2.45 -11.95
C GLN A 44 -7.23 3.78 -11.33
N PHE A 45 -6.54 3.75 -10.18
CA PHE A 45 -5.97 4.94 -9.57
C PHE A 45 -4.90 5.61 -10.46
N GLU A 46 -4.05 4.81 -11.11
CA GLU A 46 -3.06 5.30 -12.08
C GLU A 46 -3.73 5.95 -13.30
N ASN A 47 -4.86 5.42 -13.76
CA ASN A 47 -5.64 6.03 -14.85
C ASN A 47 -6.20 7.40 -14.43
N LEU A 48 -6.73 7.52 -13.21
CA LEU A 48 -7.20 8.79 -12.66
C LEU A 48 -6.06 9.80 -12.51
N TYR A 49 -4.88 9.36 -12.05
CA TYR A 49 -3.69 10.18 -11.97
C TYR A 49 -3.26 10.72 -13.34
N LYS A 50 -3.18 9.86 -14.35
CA LYS A 50 -2.86 10.26 -15.74
C LYS A 50 -3.87 11.24 -16.33
N ALA A 51 -5.15 11.11 -15.95
CA ALA A 51 -6.22 12.04 -16.32
C ALA A 51 -6.28 13.30 -15.43
N ASN A 52 -5.42 13.41 -14.42
CA ASN A 52 -5.45 14.45 -13.39
C ASN A 52 -6.84 14.63 -12.74
N ASN A 53 -7.56 13.51 -12.54
CA ASN A 53 -8.92 13.50 -12.01
C ASN A 53 -8.94 12.99 -10.57
N ALA A 54 -8.89 13.92 -9.61
CA ALA A 54 -9.05 13.63 -8.19
C ALA A 54 -10.46 13.94 -7.67
N GLY A 55 -11.50 13.90 -8.51
CA GLY A 55 -12.87 14.20 -8.11
C GLY A 55 -13.48 13.10 -7.24
N THR A 56 -14.25 13.45 -6.22
CA THR A 56 -14.86 12.49 -5.27
C THR A 56 -15.65 11.39 -5.98
N ALA A 57 -16.49 11.73 -6.94
CA ALA A 57 -17.29 10.75 -7.71
C ALA A 57 -16.44 9.78 -8.56
N ALA A 58 -15.20 10.15 -8.90
CA ALA A 58 -14.27 9.27 -9.60
C ALA A 58 -13.55 8.35 -8.60
N LEU A 59 -13.17 8.88 -7.43
CA LEU A 59 -12.53 8.12 -6.35
C LEU A 59 -13.48 7.10 -5.70
N GLU A 60 -14.77 7.43 -5.58
CA GLU A 60 -15.83 6.50 -5.10
C GLU A 60 -16.01 5.28 -6.01
N LYS A 61 -15.69 5.42 -7.30
CA LYS A 61 -15.82 4.33 -8.29
C LYS A 61 -14.62 3.40 -8.32
N LEU A 62 -13.54 3.72 -7.60
CA LEU A 62 -12.37 2.85 -7.56
C LEU A 62 -12.76 1.50 -6.93
N PRO A 63 -12.29 0.38 -7.51
CA PRO A 63 -12.61 -0.94 -6.97
C PRO A 63 -11.96 -1.07 -5.59
N THR A 64 -12.78 -1.10 -4.54
CA THR A 64 -12.33 -1.17 -3.14
C THR A 64 -12.70 -2.54 -2.57
N ALA A 65 -12.05 -3.57 -3.09
CA ALA A 65 -12.24 -4.96 -2.68
C ALA A 65 -11.44 -5.32 -1.42
N TYR A 66 -11.34 -4.38 -0.47
CA TYR A 66 -10.65 -4.60 0.79
C TYR A 66 -11.66 -5.13 1.82
N ASP A 67 -11.89 -6.44 1.78
CA ASP A 67 -12.79 -7.19 2.67
C ASP A 67 -12.51 -7.01 4.16
N TYR A 68 -11.25 -6.78 4.47
CA TYR A 68 -10.73 -6.56 5.80
C TYR A 68 -9.56 -5.60 5.68
N ILE A 69 -9.38 -4.73 6.67
CA ILE A 69 -8.15 -3.91 6.79
C ILE A 69 -6.88 -4.80 6.74
N ARG A 70 -6.99 -6.10 7.08
CA ARG A 70 -5.90 -7.08 6.96
C ARG A 70 -5.51 -7.44 5.52
N LEU A 71 -6.41 -7.32 4.55
CA LEU A 71 -6.18 -7.64 3.14
C LEU A 71 -5.71 -6.42 2.34
N GLY A 72 -5.95 -5.22 2.87
CA GLY A 72 -5.42 -3.97 2.37
C GLY A 72 -6.35 -2.81 2.75
N HIS A 73 -5.98 -1.60 2.36
CA HIS A 73 -6.76 -0.41 2.64
C HIS A 73 -6.48 0.65 1.57
N PRO A 74 -7.48 1.39 1.05
CA PRO A 74 -7.28 2.36 -0.02
C PRO A 74 -6.17 3.37 0.30
N LEU A 75 -6.17 3.93 1.51
CA LEU A 75 -5.13 4.87 1.94
C LEU A 75 -3.73 4.26 2.05
N SER A 76 -3.63 3.00 2.50
CA SER A 76 -2.34 2.30 2.54
C SER A 76 -1.82 2.07 1.12
N SER A 77 -2.70 1.69 0.18
CA SER A 77 -2.34 1.50 -1.22
C SER A 77 -1.94 2.79 -1.91
N VAL A 78 -2.61 3.92 -1.61
CA VAL A 78 -2.21 5.24 -2.11
C VAL A 78 -0.85 5.67 -1.55
N LEU A 79 -0.58 5.42 -0.26
CA LEU A 79 0.73 5.68 0.35
C LEU A 79 1.82 4.84 -0.32
N GLU A 80 1.59 3.53 -0.45
CA GLU A 80 2.52 2.59 -1.08
C GLU A 80 2.80 2.98 -2.54
N TRP A 81 1.76 3.38 -3.28
CA TRP A 81 1.89 3.90 -4.65
C TRP A 81 2.75 5.17 -4.70
N GLY A 82 2.53 6.12 -3.80
CA GLY A 82 3.29 7.37 -3.74
C GLY A 82 4.77 7.11 -3.46
N ILE A 83 5.08 6.25 -2.48
CA ILE A 83 6.45 5.86 -2.17
C ILE A 83 7.08 5.10 -3.35
N ALA A 84 6.31 4.26 -4.04
CA ALA A 84 6.81 3.52 -5.20
C ALA A 84 7.20 4.43 -6.36
N LYS A 85 6.38 5.46 -6.65
CA LYS A 85 6.71 6.48 -7.65
C LYS A 85 7.97 7.25 -7.27
N LEU A 86 8.11 7.69 -6.02
CA LEU A 86 9.28 8.42 -5.55
C LEU A 86 10.59 7.60 -5.63
N ASN A 87 10.48 6.27 -5.50
CA ASN A 87 11.63 5.36 -5.55
C ASN A 87 11.76 4.60 -6.88
N ASN A 88 11.01 4.99 -7.92
CA ASN A 88 11.02 4.34 -9.24
C ASN A 88 10.87 2.80 -9.19
N THR A 89 9.97 2.30 -8.37
CA THR A 89 9.69 0.87 -8.22
C THR A 89 8.22 0.56 -8.44
N ALA A 90 7.88 -0.72 -8.59
CA ALA A 90 6.49 -1.15 -8.71
C ALA A 90 5.77 -1.05 -7.35
N PRO A 91 4.56 -0.47 -7.28
CA PRO A 91 3.76 -0.43 -6.04
C PRO A 91 3.50 -1.79 -5.40
N ASN A 92 3.48 -2.86 -6.20
CA ASN A 92 3.32 -4.24 -5.71
C ASN A 92 4.51 -4.72 -4.89
N ASN A 93 5.66 -4.07 -5.00
CA ASN A 93 6.87 -4.37 -4.23
C ASN A 93 6.92 -3.61 -2.90
N ILE A 94 5.95 -2.75 -2.61
CA ILE A 94 5.90 -1.94 -1.40
C ILE A 94 4.73 -2.38 -0.53
N ILE A 95 5.04 -2.62 0.74
CA ILE A 95 4.06 -2.91 1.80
C ILE A 95 4.37 -1.99 2.97
N SER A 96 3.36 -1.26 3.41
CA SER A 96 3.42 -0.36 4.54
C SER A 96 3.14 -1.10 5.85
N PHE A 97 3.85 -0.72 6.91
CA PHE A 97 3.70 -1.30 8.25
C PHE A 97 3.60 -0.18 9.28
N SER A 98 2.82 -0.41 10.34
CA SER A 98 2.67 0.54 11.46
C SER A 98 3.89 0.61 12.39
N SER A 99 4.92 -0.20 12.13
CA SER A 99 6.12 -0.29 12.95
C SER A 99 7.36 -0.44 12.07
N LYS A 100 8.50 0.04 12.60
CA LYS A 100 9.82 -0.09 11.98
C LYS A 100 10.37 -1.52 12.04
N THR A 101 9.94 -2.33 13.00
CA THR A 101 10.47 -3.70 13.21
C THR A 101 9.66 -4.77 12.50
N VAL A 102 8.35 -4.55 12.32
CA VAL A 102 7.43 -5.50 11.70
C VAL A 102 7.81 -5.89 10.26
N PRO A 103 8.32 -5.00 9.38
CA PRO A 103 8.77 -5.40 8.04
C PRO A 103 9.88 -6.46 8.08
N VAL A 104 10.83 -6.35 9.01
CA VAL A 104 11.89 -7.33 9.17
C VAL A 104 11.30 -8.64 9.69
N LEU A 105 10.48 -8.58 10.73
CA LEU A 105 9.83 -9.76 11.31
C LEU A 105 8.93 -10.50 10.30
N SER A 106 8.25 -9.81 9.40
CA SER A 106 7.40 -10.44 8.39
C SER A 106 8.22 -11.29 7.41
N ILE A 107 9.39 -10.80 6.99
CA ILE A 107 10.34 -11.55 6.16
C ILE A 107 10.88 -12.77 6.92
N LEU A 108 11.30 -12.59 8.18
CA LEU A 108 11.82 -13.69 8.99
C LEU A 108 10.77 -14.79 9.20
N ARG A 109 9.52 -14.42 9.49
CA ARG A 109 8.40 -15.36 9.66
C ARG A 109 8.05 -16.08 8.36
N LYS A 110 8.08 -15.38 7.23
CA LYS A 110 7.87 -15.99 5.90
C LYS A 110 8.95 -17.03 5.62
N ASN A 111 10.21 -16.68 5.81
CA ASN A 111 11.32 -17.61 5.55
C ASN A 111 11.26 -18.83 6.47
N LEU A 112 10.92 -18.66 7.76
CA LEU A 112 10.71 -19.77 8.68
C LEU A 112 9.60 -20.71 8.19
N LEU A 113 8.46 -20.18 7.76
CA LEU A 113 7.35 -20.96 7.21
C LEU A 113 7.75 -21.74 5.95
N GLU A 114 8.60 -21.15 5.11
CA GLU A 114 9.12 -21.74 3.88
C GLU A 114 10.34 -22.66 4.11
N ASN A 115 10.76 -22.89 5.37
CA ASN A 115 11.99 -23.61 5.72
C ASN A 115 13.24 -23.07 4.99
N LYS A 116 13.30 -21.75 4.80
CA LYS A 116 14.41 -21.06 4.14
C LYS A 116 15.38 -20.51 5.18
N ASN A 117 16.63 -20.96 5.10
CA ASN A 117 17.72 -20.41 5.91
C ASN A 117 17.86 -18.91 5.65
N THR A 118 17.92 -18.12 6.72
CA THR A 118 18.00 -16.66 6.65
C THR A 118 19.32 -16.17 7.21
N GLN A 119 20.00 -15.30 6.47
CA GLN A 119 21.19 -14.59 6.93
C GLN A 119 20.85 -13.09 7.02
N ILE A 120 21.21 -12.46 8.15
CA ILE A 120 21.07 -11.02 8.36
C ILE A 120 22.48 -10.43 8.29
N ILE A 121 22.70 -9.49 7.38
CA ILE A 121 23.97 -8.77 7.22
C ILE A 121 23.74 -7.32 7.68
N TYR A 122 24.56 -6.86 8.61
CA TYR A 122 24.49 -5.51 9.18
C TYR A 122 25.87 -4.85 9.07
N THR A 123 25.89 -3.55 8.76
CA THR A 123 27.14 -2.80 8.53
C THR A 123 27.71 -2.12 9.77
N GLY A 124 26.95 -2.06 10.87
CA GLY A 124 27.39 -1.53 12.16
C GLY A 124 27.60 -2.61 13.21
N GLU A 125 27.60 -2.21 14.48
CA GLU A 125 27.65 -3.14 15.61
C GLU A 125 26.32 -3.90 15.77
N LEU A 126 26.39 -5.20 16.06
CA LEU A 126 25.20 -6.01 16.28
C LEU A 126 24.40 -5.42 17.46
N PRO A 127 23.11 -5.10 17.29
CA PRO A 127 22.32 -4.56 18.37
C PRO A 127 22.19 -5.58 19.51
N THR A 128 22.32 -5.13 20.76
CA THR A 128 22.39 -6.00 21.95
C THR A 128 21.18 -6.93 22.13
N TYR A 129 20.02 -6.55 21.59
CA TYR A 129 18.77 -7.30 21.68
C TYR A 129 18.65 -8.49 20.70
N PHE A 130 19.69 -8.82 19.93
CA PHE A 130 19.69 -9.99 19.05
C PHE A 130 20.20 -11.28 19.73
N ASP A 131 20.87 -11.18 20.88
CA ASP A 131 21.50 -12.29 21.60
C ASP A 131 20.78 -12.66 22.92
N ASP A 132 19.60 -12.08 23.19
CA ASP A 132 18.73 -12.42 24.33
C ASP A 132 17.70 -13.52 23.97
#